data_AF-A0A550GKQ3-F1
#
_entry.id   AF-A0A550GKQ3-F1
#
_cell.length_a   1.000
_cell.length_b   1.000
_cell.length_c   1.000
_cell.angle_alpha   90.00
_cell.angle_beta   90.00
_cell.angle_gamma   90.00
#
_symmetry.space_group_name_H-M   'P 1'
#
loop_
_entity.id
_entity.type
_entity.pdbx_description
1 polymer ?
#
loop_
_entity_poly.entity_id
_entity_poly.type
_entity_poly.pdbx_seq_one_letter_code
_entity_poly.pdbx_strand_id
1 'polypeptide(L)' 'MKEAFHPNAYLQHVKNVKNGLITRSRILLTLETQPYDGTAIAKKKSLSYGVVMHHLRLLEGEGIVSRKGRRP' A
#
# COMPACT_ATOMS: atom_id res chain seq x y z
N MET A 1 -12.82 7.10 17.11
CA MET A 1 -11.98 5.88 17.18
C MET A 1 -10.57 6.27 16.74
N LYS A 2 -9.51 5.95 17.50
CA LYS A 2 -8.14 6.09 17.00
C LYS A 2 -8.02 5.18 15.78
N GLU A 3 -7.83 5.75 14.59
CA GLU A 3 -7.51 4.95 13.41
C GLU A 3 -6.17 4.25 13.69
N ALA A 4 -6.23 2.96 14.02
CA ALA A 4 -5.04 2.15 14.14
C ALA A 4 -4.52 1.91 12.72
N PHE A 5 -3.37 2.51 12.41
CA PHE A 5 -2.68 2.25 11.15
C PHE A 5 -1.99 0.88 11.22
N HIS A 6 -1.85 0.26 10.05
CA HIS A 6 -1.08 -0.97 9.93
C HIS A 6 0.38 -0.69 10.34
N PRO A 7 1.03 -1.55 11.16
CA PRO A 7 2.40 -1.30 11.64
C PRO A 7 3.40 -1.12 10.49
N ASN A 8 3.30 -1.94 9.45
CA ASN A 8 4.15 -1.81 8.25
C ASN A 8 3.73 -0.66 7.30
N ALA A 9 2.77 0.19 7.67
CA ALA A 9 2.45 1.40 6.89
C ALA A 9 3.43 2.54 7.16
N TYR A 10 4.21 2.48 8.25
CA TYR A 10 5.24 3.47 8.55
C TYR A 10 6.50 3.15 7.75
N LEU A 11 7.05 4.16 7.09
CA LEU A 11 8.29 4.04 6.32
C LEU A 11 9.40 4.84 6.97
N GLN A 12 10.63 4.38 6.83
CA GLN A 12 11.80 5.01 7.44
C GLN A 12 12.25 6.24 6.65
N HIS A 13 12.20 6.17 5.33
CA HIS A 13 12.80 7.18 4.45
C HIS A 13 11.80 8.21 3.91
N VAL A 14 10.52 8.12 4.29
CA VAL A 14 9.45 9.00 3.81
C VAL A 14 8.63 9.54 4.97
N LYS A 15 8.27 10.82 4.90
CA LYS A 15 7.41 11.46 5.91
C LYS A 15 6.09 10.71 6.07
N ASN A 16 5.81 10.27 7.31
CA ASN A 16 4.61 9.51 7.65
C ASN A 16 3.39 10.41 7.90
N VAL A 17 2.90 11.06 6.84
CA VAL A 17 1.68 11.87 6.90
C VAL A 17 0.42 11.02 7.00
N LYS A 18 -0.62 11.55 7.66
CA LYS A 18 -1.89 10.81 7.94
C LYS A 18 -2.49 10.15 6.70
N ASN A 19 -2.64 10.90 5.59
CA ASN A 19 -3.23 10.35 4.36
C ASN A 19 -2.40 9.21 3.77
N GLY A 20 -1.06 9.31 3.82
CA GLY A 20 -0.17 8.24 3.38
C GLY A 20 -0.26 7.00 4.27
N LEU A 21 -0.41 7.17 5.58
CA LEU A 21 -0.63 6.07 6.53
C LEU A 21 -1.97 5.36 6.28
N ILE A 22 -3.06 6.11 6.06
CA ILE A 22 -4.37 5.54 5.72
C ILE A 22 -4.26 4.70 4.45
N THR A 23 -3.70 5.25 3.38
CA THR A 23 -3.64 4.58 2.08
C THR A 23 -2.76 3.33 2.13
N ARG A 24 -1.55 3.41 2.71
CA ARG A 24 -0.68 2.24 2.88
C ARG A 24 -1.33 1.17 3.77
N SER A 25 -2.01 1.56 4.84
CA SER A 25 -2.74 0.61 5.69
C SER A 25 -3.83 -0.13 4.91
N ARG A 26 -4.62 0.59 4.09
CA ARG A 26 -5.65 -0.02 3.24
C ARG A 26 -5.06 -1.00 2.22
N ILE A 27 -3.91 -0.68 1.65
CA ILE A 27 -3.18 -1.55 0.70
C ILE A 27 -2.70 -2.81 1.42
N LEU A 28 -1.99 -2.67 2.54
CA LEU A 28 -1.43 -3.80 3.29
C LEU A 28 -2.50 -4.75 3.79
N LEU A 29 -3.58 -4.25 4.40
CA LEU A 29 -4.74 -5.06 4.80
C LEU A 29 -5.38 -5.83 3.63
N THR A 30 -5.24 -5.33 2.40
CA THR A 30 -5.73 -6.04 1.21
C THR A 30 -4.81 -7.17 0.82
N LEU A 31 -3.50 -6.93 0.89
CA LEU A 31 -2.45 -7.90 0.55
C LEU A 31 -2.31 -9.02 1.58
N GLU A 32 -2.63 -8.77 2.85
CA GLU A 32 -2.67 -9.81 3.89
C GLU A 32 -3.69 -10.91 3.59
N THR A 33 -4.78 -10.57 2.90
CA THR A 33 -5.83 -11.56 2.56
C THR A 33 -5.41 -12.46 1.40
N GLN A 34 -4.81 -11.90 0.36
CA GLN A 34 -4.29 -12.63 -0.79
C GLN A 34 -3.42 -11.71 -1.67
N PRO A 35 -2.58 -12.27 -2.54
CA PRO A 35 -1.90 -11.50 -3.57
C PRO A 35 -2.90 -10.79 -4.48
N TYR A 36 -2.69 -9.50 -4.70
CA TYR A 36 -3.47 -8.69 -5.65
C TYR A 36 -2.56 -7.90 -6.57
N ASP A 37 -3.00 -7.69 -7.79
CA ASP A 37 -2.41 -6.67 -8.67
C ASP A 37 -2.87 -5.25 -8.28
N GLY A 38 -2.15 -4.24 -8.76
CA GLY A 38 -2.45 -2.84 -8.43
C GLY A 38 -3.84 -2.38 -8.91
N THR A 39 -4.36 -2.96 -10.00
CA THR A 39 -5.67 -2.62 -10.56
C THR A 39 -6.80 -3.15 -9.68
N ALA A 40 -6.66 -4.38 -9.17
CA ALA A 40 -7.59 -5.00 -8.25
C ALA A 40 -7.63 -4.24 -6.92
N ILE A 41 -6.47 -3.81 -6.40
CA ILE A 41 -6.40 -2.98 -5.19
C ILE A 41 -7.10 -1.64 -5.41
N ALA A 42 -6.83 -0.96 -6.53
CA ALA A 42 -7.45 0.32 -6.89
C ALA A 42 -8.98 0.21 -6.91
N LYS A 43 -9.52 -0.81 -7.56
CA LYS A 43 -10.97 -1.08 -7.59
C LYS A 43 -11.52 -1.41 -6.20
N LYS A 44 -10.90 -2.33 -5.47
CA LYS A 44 -11.41 -2.82 -4.16
C LYS A 44 -11.39 -1.74 -3.08
N LYS A 45 -10.48 -0.77 -3.15
CA LYS A 45 -10.35 0.30 -2.15
C LYS A 45 -10.83 1.66 -2.64
N SER A 46 -11.43 1.72 -3.83
CA SER A 46 -11.88 2.97 -4.47
C SER A 46 -10.78 4.03 -4.49
N LEU A 47 -9.56 3.61 -4.86
CA LEU A 47 -8.37 4.46 -4.99
C LEU A 47 -8.01 4.59 -6.46
N SER A 48 -7.36 5.69 -6.84
CA SER A 48 -6.79 5.77 -8.19
C SER A 48 -5.60 4.82 -8.33
N TYR A 49 -5.45 4.23 -9.51
CA TYR A 49 -4.33 3.32 -9.79
C TYR A 49 -2.96 3.99 -9.54
N GLY A 50 -2.82 5.27 -9.93
CA GLY A 50 -1.60 6.03 -9.67
C GLY A 50 -1.25 6.16 -8.19
N VAL A 51 -2.25 6.40 -7.33
CA VAL A 51 -2.06 6.44 -5.87
C VAL A 51 -1.64 5.08 -5.33
N VAL A 52 -2.30 4.00 -5.78
CA VAL A 52 -1.93 2.64 -5.39
C VAL A 52 -0.49 2.31 -5.79
N MET A 53 -0.13 2.57 -7.04
CA MET A 53 1.23 2.29 -7.55
C MET A 53 2.30 3.13 -6.86
N HIS A 54 2.01 4.40 -6.55
CA HIS A 54 2.92 5.23 -5.78
C HIS A 54 3.22 4.60 -4.42
N HIS A 55 2.19 4.21 -3.68
CA HIS A 55 2.37 3.61 -2.36
C HIS A 55 2.96 2.19 -2.40
N LEU A 56 2.64 1.38 -3.40
CA LEU A 56 3.26 0.06 -3.58
C LEU A 56 4.77 0.18 -3.81
N ARG A 57 5.21 1.14 -4.63
CA ARG A 57 6.65 1.39 -4.86
C ARG A 57 7.37 1.84 -3.59
N LEU A 58 6.72 2.68 -2.78
CA LEU A 58 7.28 3.10 -1.50
C LEU A 58 7.42 1.92 -0.52
N LEU A 59 6.40 1.06 -0.44
CA LEU A 59 6.43 -0.14 0.39
C LEU A 59 7.46 -1.16 -0.12
N GLU A 60 7.63 -1.27 -1.44
CA GLU A 60 8.63 -2.14 -2.08
C GLU A 60 10.05 -1.64 -1.81
N GLY A 61 10.30 -0.33 -1.90
CA GLY A 61 11.59 0.27 -1.56
C GLY A 61 12.01 0.08 -0.11
N GLU A 62 11.05 -0.19 0.78
CA GLU A 62 11.29 -0.48 2.20
C GLU A 62 11.29 -2.00 2.48
N GLY A 63 11.17 -2.84 1.44
CA GLY A 63 11.18 -4.31 1.56
C GLY A 63 9.92 -4.90 2.19
N ILE A 64 8.85 -4.12 2.34
CA ILE A 64 7.62 -4.52 3.03
C ILE A 64 6.71 -5.35 2.13
N VAL A 65 6.68 -5.01 0.83
CA VAL A 65 5.97 -5.78 -0.19
C VAL A 65 6.95 -6.14 -1.30
N SER A 66 6.63 -7.20 -2.04
CA SER A 66 7.39 -7.59 -3.22
C SER A 66 6.46 -7.77 -4.40
N ARG A 67 6.91 -7.35 -5.58
CA ARG A 67 6.19 -7.56 -6.81
C ARG A 67 6.46 -8.96 -7.36
N LYS A 68 5.39 -9.69 -7.69
CA LYS A 68 5.48 -11.00 -8.34
C LYS A 68 5.16 -10.88 -9.84
N GLY A 69 6.16 -11.06 -10.70
CA GLY A 69 6.02 -11.06 -12.16
C GLY A 69 6.72 -9.90 -12.89
N ARG A 70 6.76 -9.96 -14.22
CA ARG A 70 7.54 -9.05 -15.09
C ARG A 70 6.73 -7.89 -15.72
N ARG A 71 5.40 -7.92 -15.72
CA ARG A 71 4.57 -6.90 -16.39
C ARG A 71 3.81 -6.00 -15.39
N PRO A 72 3.64 -4.69 -15.69
CA PRO A 72 2.86 -3.74 -14.86
C PRO A 72 1.47 -4.24 -14.53
#